data_AF-A0A1K0GCV6-F1
#
_entry.id   AF-A0A1K0GCV6-F1
#
_cell.length_a   1.000
_cell.length_b   1.000
_cell.length_c   1.000
_cell.angle_alpha   90.00
_cell.angle_beta   90.00
_cell.angle_gamma   90.00
#
_symmetry.space_group_name_H-M   'P 1'
#
loop_
_entity.id
_entity.type
_entity.pdbx_description
1 polymer ?
#
loop_
_entity_poly.entity_id
_entity_poly.type
_entity_poly.pdbx_seq_one_letter_code
_entity_poly.pdbx_strand_id
1 'polypeptide(L)'
;MEDLSAVTAFRLDMVQRPKFTAQLYSATAETPGTYAFLLGDAANAIHFWPGRGLNSGLASAISLARSLGNSWNGRALRDADFIRHEAAMSMLQYRHKSRAWKAMVITDERGVTRSIKDAIADSAADTPADEADIEELMARLRAIRGRLASRIPGLPDDATLREHLGKMQATTLRTLLASGEWDTANVGGEEVDIDIFYRPDPSGGVAKVLTGAERPR
;
A
#
# COMPACT_ATOMS: atom_id res chain seq x y z
N MET A 1 22.05 21.75 -21.81
CA MET A 1 21.77 20.91 -20.63
C MET A 1 22.16 21.70 -19.38
N GLU A 2 21.69 22.95 -19.26
CA GLU A 2 22.21 23.94 -18.30
C GLU A 2 21.23 24.24 -17.14
N ASP A 3 19.99 23.72 -17.19
CA ASP A 3 18.96 23.97 -16.17
C ASP A 3 18.64 22.75 -15.28
N LEU A 4 19.53 21.76 -15.23
CA LEU A 4 19.35 20.59 -14.37
C LEU A 4 20.17 20.76 -13.09
N SER A 5 19.55 21.31 -12.04
CA SER A 5 20.23 21.60 -10.77
C SER A 5 20.43 20.37 -9.88
N ALA A 6 19.55 19.37 -9.95
CA ALA A 6 19.74 18.06 -9.32
C ALA A 6 18.77 17.02 -9.90
N VAL A 7 19.21 15.75 -9.93
CA VAL A 7 18.33 14.59 -10.09
C VAL A 7 18.44 13.76 -8.82
N THR A 8 17.35 13.68 -8.07
CA THR A 8 17.27 12.80 -6.90
C THR A 8 16.54 11.54 -7.29
N ALA A 9 17.28 10.44 -7.43
CA ALA A 9 16.72 9.11 -7.62
C ALA A 9 16.56 8.43 -6.25
N PHE A 10 15.43 7.78 -6.03
CA PHE A 10 15.19 6.94 -4.87
C PHE A 10 14.97 5.51 -5.36
N ARG A 11 15.59 4.53 -4.71
CA ARG A 11 15.21 3.13 -4.92
C ARG A 11 13.78 2.97 -4.42
N LEU A 12 12.89 2.47 -5.28
CA LEU A 12 11.58 1.96 -4.89
C LEU A 12 11.82 0.69 -4.07
N ASP A 13 12.13 0.89 -2.80
CA ASP A 13 12.35 -0.17 -1.85
C ASP A 13 11.14 -0.26 -0.92
N MET A 14 10.83 -1.46 -0.44
CA MET A 14 9.77 -1.70 0.53
C MET A 14 10.17 -1.31 1.96
N VAL A 15 11.15 -0.41 2.11
CA VAL A 15 11.68 0.05 3.39
C VAL A 15 10.71 1.03 4.02
N GLN A 16 10.21 0.74 5.21
CA GLN A 16 9.40 1.68 5.99
C GLN A 16 10.17 2.98 6.23
N ARG A 17 9.53 4.11 5.93
CA ARG A 17 10.12 5.42 6.23
C ARG A 17 9.95 5.66 7.72
N PRO A 18 10.99 6.10 8.43
CA PRO A 18 10.92 6.31 9.87
C PRO A 18 10.14 7.59 10.25
N LYS A 19 9.98 8.53 9.32
CA LYS A 19 9.28 9.81 9.53
C LYS A 19 8.65 10.36 8.25
N PHE A 20 7.58 11.13 8.40
CA PHE A 20 6.88 11.84 7.31
C PHE A 20 6.93 13.36 7.44
N THR A 21 7.40 13.85 8.58
CA THR A 21 7.57 15.26 8.94
C THR A 21 9.04 15.53 9.21
N ALA A 22 9.53 16.67 8.75
CA ALA A 22 10.87 17.16 9.05
C ALA A 22 10.83 18.64 9.40
N GLN A 23 11.52 19.04 10.47
CA GLN A 23 11.82 20.44 10.70
C GLN A 23 12.99 20.85 9.80
N LEU A 24 12.73 21.72 8.82
CA LEU A 24 13.74 22.24 7.91
C LEU A 24 14.58 23.34 8.56
N TYR A 25 13.92 24.20 9.34
CA TYR A 25 14.56 25.28 10.09
C TYR A 25 14.06 25.27 11.53
N SER A 26 14.99 25.30 12.48
CA SER A 26 14.68 25.41 13.91
C SER A 26 14.05 26.76 14.22
N ALA A 27 13.18 26.79 15.23
CA ALA A 27 12.67 28.06 15.74
C ALA A 27 13.80 28.86 16.41
N THR A 28 13.79 30.17 16.24
CA THR A 28 14.69 31.11 16.92
C THR A 28 13.86 32.02 17.83
N ALA A 29 14.52 32.97 18.51
CA ALA A 29 13.82 34.00 19.27
C ALA A 29 12.92 34.90 18.40
N GLU A 30 13.24 35.03 17.12
CA GLU A 30 12.59 35.98 16.21
C GLU A 30 11.81 35.31 15.08
N THR A 31 12.06 34.02 14.81
CA THR A 31 11.45 33.30 13.68
C THR A 31 10.86 31.95 14.11
N PRO A 32 9.62 31.60 13.71
CA PRO A 32 9.08 30.28 13.97
C PRO A 32 9.85 29.21 13.18
N GLY A 33 9.76 27.97 13.66
CA GLY A 33 10.32 26.83 12.93
C GLY A 33 9.59 26.59 11.61
N THR A 34 10.30 26.07 10.62
CA THR A 34 9.72 25.66 9.32
C THR A 34 9.68 24.14 9.24
N TYR A 35 8.54 23.61 8.82
CA TYR A 35 8.31 22.17 8.70
C TYR A 35 7.97 21.78 7.27
N ALA A 36 8.46 20.61 6.85
CA ALA A 36 8.12 19.96 5.59
C ALA A 36 7.45 18.62 5.86
N PHE A 37 6.55 18.24 4.96
CA PHE A 37 5.75 17.04 5.06
C PHE A 37 5.81 16.27 3.74
N LEU A 38 5.96 14.95 3.83
CA LEU A 38 5.80 14.04 2.71
C LEU A 38 4.38 13.50 2.72
N LEU A 39 3.71 13.57 1.57
CA LEU A 39 2.33 13.11 1.39
C LEU A 39 2.21 12.25 0.13
N GLY A 40 1.15 11.43 0.05
CA GLY A 40 0.87 10.57 -1.11
C GLY A 40 2.09 9.76 -1.56
N ASP A 41 2.35 9.76 -2.87
CA ASP A 41 3.44 9.00 -3.51
C ASP A 41 4.83 9.40 -2.99
N ALA A 42 5.02 10.66 -2.61
CA ALA A 42 6.29 11.13 -2.06
C ALA A 42 6.59 10.49 -0.68
N ALA A 43 5.55 10.23 0.10
CA ALA A 43 5.65 9.54 1.38
C ALA A 43 5.69 8.02 1.23
N ASN A 44 4.78 7.49 0.43
CA ASN A 44 4.55 6.07 0.28
C ASN A 44 4.66 5.75 -1.21
N ALA A 45 5.78 5.16 -1.63
CA ALA A 45 5.91 4.62 -2.98
C ALA A 45 4.78 3.61 -3.24
N ILE A 46 3.94 3.91 -4.22
CA ILE A 46 2.68 3.18 -4.45
C ILE A 46 2.93 2.09 -5.49
N HIS A 47 2.64 0.84 -5.12
CA HIS A 47 2.43 -0.19 -6.12
C HIS A 47 1.14 0.12 -6.88
N PHE A 48 1.18 0.15 -8.21
CA PHE A 48 0.08 0.63 -9.03
C PHE A 48 -1.10 -0.35 -8.99
N TRP A 49 -1.99 -0.18 -8.02
CA TRP A 49 -3.34 -0.75 -8.03
C TRP A 49 -4.37 0.38 -8.20
N PRO A 50 -5.31 0.25 -9.15
CA PRO A 50 -6.25 1.32 -9.47
C PRO A 50 -6.98 1.87 -8.24
N GLY A 51 -7.06 3.20 -8.13
CA GLY A 51 -7.80 3.93 -7.10
C GLY A 51 -7.16 4.01 -5.72
N ARG A 52 -6.07 3.28 -5.44
CA ARG A 52 -5.47 3.23 -4.10
C ARG A 52 -4.61 4.45 -3.79
N GLY A 53 -3.82 4.90 -4.77
CA GLY A 53 -2.88 5.99 -4.54
C GLY A 53 -3.55 7.32 -4.21
N LEU A 54 -4.64 7.62 -4.91
CA LEU A 54 -5.44 8.81 -4.64
C LEU A 54 -6.07 8.76 -3.25
N ASN A 55 -6.67 7.64 -2.84
CA ASN A 55 -7.30 7.51 -1.52
C ASN A 55 -6.30 7.76 -0.40
N SER A 56 -5.11 7.20 -0.50
CA SER A 56 -4.06 7.34 0.51
C SER A 56 -3.40 8.70 0.50
N GLY A 57 -3.25 9.30 -0.68
CA GLY A 57 -2.85 10.69 -0.83
C GLY A 57 -3.85 11.64 -0.16
N LEU A 58 -5.14 11.47 -0.42
CA LEU A 58 -6.20 12.26 0.22
C LEU A 58 -6.21 12.03 1.74
N ALA A 59 -6.11 10.80 2.20
CA ALA A 59 -6.04 10.49 3.63
C ALA A 59 -4.83 11.17 4.31
N SER A 60 -3.66 11.18 3.65
CA SER A 60 -2.47 11.88 4.15
C SER A 60 -2.68 13.39 4.24
N ALA A 61 -3.30 14.00 3.21
CA ALA A 61 -3.58 15.42 3.19
C ALA A 61 -4.63 15.83 4.23
N ILE A 62 -5.70 15.04 4.39
CA ILE A 62 -6.74 15.27 5.41
C ILE A 62 -6.14 15.16 6.81
N SER A 63 -5.29 14.15 7.06
CA SER A 63 -4.58 14.02 8.33
C SER A 63 -3.72 15.25 8.63
N LEU A 64 -2.93 15.73 7.66
CA LEU A 64 -2.12 16.94 7.85
C LEU A 64 -3.00 18.16 8.13
N ALA A 65 -4.04 18.38 7.32
CA ALA A 65 -4.95 19.50 7.47
C ALA A 65 -5.62 19.53 8.85
N ARG A 66 -6.04 18.38 9.38
CA ARG A 66 -6.62 18.28 10.72
C ARG A 66 -5.59 18.50 11.83
N SER A 67 -4.37 17.97 11.69
CA SER A 67 -3.29 18.21 12.65
C SER A 67 -2.92 19.69 12.71
N LEU A 68 -2.87 20.37 11.56
CA LEU A 68 -2.67 21.81 11.47
C LEU A 68 -3.86 22.57 12.08
N GLY A 69 -5.09 22.28 11.68
CA GLY A 69 -6.30 22.97 12.16
C GLY A 69 -6.52 22.83 13.68
N ASN A 70 -6.22 21.66 14.26
CA ASN A 70 -6.37 21.43 15.70
C ASN A 70 -5.25 22.07 16.53
N SER A 71 -4.06 22.23 15.96
CA SER A 71 -2.88 22.70 16.68
C SER A 71 -2.63 24.20 16.51
N TRP A 72 -3.06 24.76 15.37
CA TRP A 72 -2.89 26.17 15.06
C TRP A 72 -3.87 27.03 15.85
N ASN A 73 -3.36 27.71 16.86
CA ASN A 73 -4.13 28.65 17.68
C ASN A 73 -3.45 30.03 17.76
N GLY A 74 -2.66 30.39 16.75
CA GLY A 74 -1.86 31.62 16.72
C GLY A 74 -0.45 31.49 17.32
N ARG A 75 -0.11 30.36 17.96
CA ARG A 75 1.26 30.05 18.38
C ARG A 75 2.04 29.34 17.28
N ALA A 76 3.36 29.47 17.32
CA ALA A 76 4.26 28.71 16.45
C ALA A 76 4.07 27.19 16.64
N LEU A 77 4.07 26.46 15.54
CA LEU A 77 3.96 25.00 15.52
C LEU A 77 5.23 24.36 16.10
N ARG A 78 5.06 23.22 16.77
CA ARG A 78 6.13 22.38 17.33
C ARG A 78 6.04 20.99 16.73
N ASP A 79 7.14 20.24 16.78
CA ASP A 79 7.19 18.85 16.30
C ASP A 79 6.09 17.98 16.96
N ALA A 80 5.86 18.18 18.25
CA ALA A 80 4.82 17.47 19.02
C ALA A 80 3.39 17.71 18.51
N ASP A 81 3.14 18.82 17.82
CA ASP A 81 1.83 19.14 17.26
C ASP A 81 1.49 18.22 16.05
N PHE A 82 2.46 17.46 15.51
CA PHE A 82 2.30 16.56 14.36
C PHE A 82 2.27 15.06 14.71
N ILE A 83 2.30 14.68 15.99
CA ILE A 83 2.32 13.26 16.41
C ILE A 83 1.16 12.45 15.82
N ARG A 84 -0.06 13.03 15.78
CA ARG A 84 -1.23 12.38 15.17
C ARG A 84 -1.07 12.16 13.67
N HIS A 85 -0.41 13.11 13.00
CA HIS A 85 -0.12 12.98 11.57
C HIS A 85 0.90 11.87 11.32
N GLU A 86 2.00 11.84 12.08
CA GLU A 86 3.00 10.77 11.99
C GLU A 86 2.39 9.38 12.22
N ALA A 87 1.50 9.24 13.20
CA ALA A 87 0.81 7.98 13.48
C ALA A 87 -0.11 7.56 12.32
N ALA A 88 -0.90 8.49 11.78
CA ALA A 88 -1.76 8.22 10.63
C ALA A 88 -0.94 7.81 9.39
N MET A 89 0.16 8.52 9.13
CA MET A 89 1.06 8.22 8.00
C MET A 89 1.75 6.86 8.15
N SER A 90 2.14 6.49 9.37
CA SER A 90 2.71 5.18 9.68
C SER A 90 1.70 4.05 9.46
N MET A 91 0.44 4.24 9.86
CA MET A 91 -0.63 3.27 9.61
C MET A 91 -0.92 3.12 8.11
N LEU A 92 -1.02 4.22 7.38
CA LEU A 92 -1.15 4.21 5.92
C LEU A 92 0.01 3.42 5.31
N GLN A 93 1.25 3.76 5.65
CA GLN A 93 2.43 3.09 5.12
C GLN A 93 2.45 1.60 5.42
N TYR A 94 2.19 1.20 6.68
CA TYR A 94 2.14 -0.19 7.07
C TYR A 94 1.11 -0.95 6.24
N ARG A 95 -0.09 -0.38 6.10
CA ARG A 95 -1.17 -1.00 5.33
C ARG A 95 -0.78 -1.18 3.86
N HIS A 96 -0.17 -0.18 3.25
CA HIS A 96 0.27 -0.24 1.86
C HIS A 96 1.39 -1.26 1.65
N LYS A 97 2.44 -1.22 2.47
CA LYS A 97 3.60 -2.09 2.31
C LYS A 97 3.25 -3.54 2.61
N SER A 98 2.52 -3.81 3.67
CA SER A 98 2.08 -5.18 3.99
C SER A 98 1.25 -5.78 2.84
N ARG A 99 0.34 -5.00 2.23
CA ARG A 99 -0.45 -5.44 1.08
C ARG A 99 0.38 -5.65 -0.18
N ALA A 100 1.20 -4.67 -0.54
CA ALA A 100 2.06 -4.77 -1.72
C ALA A 100 2.97 -6.00 -1.63
N TRP A 101 3.53 -6.27 -0.44
CA TRP A 101 4.35 -7.45 -0.20
C TRP A 101 3.56 -8.73 -0.41
N LYS A 102 2.40 -8.87 0.24
CA LYS A 102 1.54 -10.05 0.09
C LYS A 102 1.09 -10.27 -1.34
N ALA A 103 0.90 -9.19 -2.10
CA ALA A 103 0.59 -9.28 -3.52
C ALA A 103 1.82 -9.67 -4.38
N MET A 104 3.05 -9.57 -3.91
CA MET A 104 4.25 -9.89 -4.71
C MET A 104 4.83 -11.27 -4.43
N VAL A 105 4.20 -12.05 -3.55
CA VAL A 105 4.66 -13.37 -3.15
C VAL A 105 3.54 -14.40 -3.31
N ILE A 106 3.94 -15.66 -3.47
CA ILE A 106 3.06 -16.82 -3.43
C ILE A 106 3.54 -17.70 -2.28
N THR A 107 2.61 -18.19 -1.48
CA THR A 107 2.88 -19.15 -0.41
C THR A 107 2.27 -20.49 -0.80
N ASP A 108 3.07 -21.55 -0.81
CA ASP A 108 2.60 -22.89 -1.14
C ASP A 108 1.87 -23.57 0.04
N GLU A 109 1.33 -24.77 -0.19
CA GLU A 109 0.62 -25.57 0.82
C GLU A 109 1.48 -25.93 2.04
N ARG A 110 2.81 -25.85 1.91
CA ARG A 110 3.77 -26.12 3.00
C ARG A 110 4.18 -24.84 3.73
N GLY A 111 3.63 -23.69 3.35
CA GLY A 111 3.94 -22.38 3.94
C GLY A 111 5.22 -21.74 3.40
N VAL A 112 5.84 -22.30 2.36
CA VAL A 112 7.05 -21.73 1.76
C VAL A 112 6.65 -20.53 0.91
N THR A 113 7.23 -19.37 1.23
CA THR A 113 6.95 -18.11 0.53
C THR A 113 8.04 -17.83 -0.50
N ARG A 114 7.66 -17.62 -1.76
CA ARG A 114 8.56 -17.22 -2.85
C ARG A 114 8.01 -16.02 -3.59
N SER A 115 8.88 -15.25 -4.25
CA SER A 115 8.42 -14.11 -5.05
C SER A 115 7.72 -14.59 -6.32
N ILE A 116 6.70 -13.85 -6.77
CA ILE A 116 6.05 -14.10 -8.07
C ILE A 116 7.09 -14.02 -9.20
N LYS A 117 8.08 -13.12 -9.08
CA LYS A 117 9.17 -12.98 -10.04
C LYS A 117 9.95 -14.29 -10.19
N ASP A 118 10.32 -14.92 -9.09
CA ASP A 118 11.07 -16.18 -9.13
C ASP A 118 10.20 -17.30 -9.69
N ALA A 119 8.92 -17.36 -9.31
CA ALA A 119 7.97 -18.32 -9.87
C ALA A 119 7.83 -18.18 -11.41
N ILE A 120 7.79 -16.96 -11.92
CA ILE A 120 7.77 -16.67 -13.36
C ILE A 120 9.10 -17.10 -14.00
N ALA A 121 10.23 -16.73 -13.41
CA ALA A 121 11.55 -17.07 -13.94
C ALA A 121 11.77 -18.59 -14.03
N ASP A 122 11.40 -19.33 -12.97
CA ASP A 122 11.46 -20.79 -12.94
C ASP A 122 10.57 -21.40 -14.03
N SER A 123 9.34 -20.88 -14.20
CA SER A 123 8.39 -21.39 -15.21
C SER A 123 8.86 -21.15 -16.65
N ALA A 124 9.63 -20.09 -16.89
CA ALA A 124 10.15 -19.75 -18.21
C ALA A 124 11.39 -20.57 -18.57
N ALA A 125 12.11 -21.11 -17.57
CA ALA A 125 13.23 -22.02 -17.74
C ALA A 125 12.79 -23.48 -17.91
N ASP A 126 11.51 -23.78 -17.66
CA ASP A 126 10.91 -25.10 -17.74
C ASP A 126 10.51 -25.47 -19.19
N THR A 127 10.05 -26.71 -19.38
CA THR A 127 9.61 -27.23 -20.67
C THR A 127 8.42 -26.40 -21.23
N PRO A 128 8.35 -26.13 -22.55
CA PRO A 128 7.22 -25.42 -23.16
C PRO A 128 5.88 -26.10 -22.83
N ALA A 129 4.81 -25.31 -22.72
CA ALA A 129 3.47 -25.83 -22.45
C ALA A 129 3.04 -26.87 -23.50
N ASP A 130 2.39 -27.94 -23.02
CA ASP A 130 1.82 -28.99 -23.84
C ASP A 130 0.27 -28.91 -23.86
N GLU A 131 -0.37 -29.89 -24.51
CA GLU A 131 -1.83 -29.94 -24.61
C GLU A 131 -2.52 -30.14 -23.25
N ALA A 132 -1.87 -30.83 -22.30
CA ALA A 132 -2.41 -31.03 -20.98
C ALA A 132 -2.41 -29.72 -20.17
N ASP A 133 -1.34 -28.92 -20.30
CA ASP A 133 -1.25 -27.58 -19.72
C ASP A 133 -2.36 -26.64 -20.26
N ILE A 134 -2.67 -26.74 -21.56
CA ILE A 134 -3.76 -25.96 -22.18
C ILE A 134 -5.12 -26.38 -21.63
N GLU A 135 -5.39 -27.68 -21.50
CA GLU A 135 -6.68 -28.15 -20.95
C GLU A 135 -6.87 -27.77 -19.48
N GLU A 136 -5.80 -27.78 -18.69
CA GLU A 136 -5.84 -27.29 -17.30
C GLU A 136 -6.14 -25.79 -17.25
N LEU A 137 -5.49 -24.98 -18.10
CA LEU A 137 -5.80 -23.55 -18.20
C LEU A 137 -7.25 -23.31 -18.66
N MET A 138 -7.74 -24.10 -19.60
CA MET A 138 -9.15 -24.07 -20.04
C MET A 138 -10.12 -24.41 -18.91
N ALA A 139 -9.79 -25.40 -18.06
CA ALA A 139 -10.60 -25.72 -16.89
C ALA A 139 -10.72 -24.54 -15.93
N ARG A 140 -9.61 -23.84 -15.66
CA ARG A 140 -9.60 -22.61 -14.83
C ARG A 140 -10.44 -21.50 -15.45
N LEU A 141 -10.31 -21.26 -16.75
CA LEU A 141 -11.09 -20.24 -17.47
C LEU A 141 -12.59 -20.54 -17.45
N ARG A 142 -12.99 -21.81 -17.58
CA ARG A 142 -14.40 -22.24 -17.45
C ARG A 142 -14.96 -21.94 -16.07
N ALA A 143 -14.21 -22.23 -15.01
CA ALA A 143 -14.61 -21.94 -13.64
C ALA A 143 -14.79 -20.42 -13.41
N ILE A 144 -13.86 -19.59 -13.91
CA ILE A 144 -13.96 -18.13 -13.84
C ILE A 144 -15.19 -17.64 -14.62
N ARG A 145 -15.39 -18.11 -15.85
CA ARG A 145 -16.55 -17.76 -16.68
C ARG A 145 -17.86 -18.10 -15.97
N GLY A 146 -17.95 -19.28 -15.37
CA GLY A 146 -19.12 -19.69 -14.59
C GLY A 146 -19.42 -18.75 -13.42
N ARG A 147 -18.39 -18.33 -12.66
CA ARG A 147 -18.53 -17.35 -11.57
C ARG A 147 -18.98 -15.96 -12.05
N LEU A 148 -18.57 -15.55 -13.25
CA LEU A 148 -18.83 -14.21 -13.79
C LEU A 148 -20.11 -14.12 -14.62
N ALA A 149 -20.66 -15.24 -15.09
CA ALA A 149 -21.78 -15.29 -16.03
C ALA A 149 -23.04 -14.52 -15.57
N SER A 150 -23.29 -14.44 -14.26
CA SER A 150 -24.44 -13.69 -13.72
C SER A 150 -24.23 -12.17 -13.67
N ARG A 151 -22.98 -11.70 -13.80
CA ARG A 151 -22.59 -10.29 -13.63
C ARG A 151 -22.18 -9.62 -14.93
N ILE A 152 -21.69 -10.41 -15.89
CA ILE A 152 -21.11 -9.91 -17.13
C ILE A 152 -21.77 -10.67 -18.29
N PRO A 153 -22.64 -10.02 -19.08
CA PRO A 153 -23.20 -10.62 -20.28
C PRO A 153 -22.13 -10.73 -21.38
N GLY A 154 -22.31 -11.67 -22.32
CA GLY A 154 -21.45 -11.80 -23.50
C GLY A 154 -20.05 -12.37 -23.26
N LEU A 155 -19.88 -13.21 -22.24
CA LEU A 155 -18.60 -13.89 -21.98
C LEU A 155 -18.24 -14.86 -23.12
N PRO A 156 -16.95 -15.00 -23.47
CA PRO A 156 -16.49 -15.84 -24.58
C PRO A 156 -16.76 -17.34 -24.33
N ASP A 157 -17.07 -18.07 -25.40
CA ASP A 157 -17.25 -19.52 -25.37
C ASP A 157 -15.90 -20.27 -25.36
N ASP A 158 -15.95 -21.60 -25.23
CA ASP A 158 -14.76 -22.44 -25.16
C ASP A 158 -13.91 -22.39 -26.44
N ALA A 159 -14.57 -22.30 -27.60
CA ALA A 159 -13.88 -22.27 -28.88
C ALA A 159 -13.08 -20.96 -29.01
N THR A 160 -13.72 -19.84 -28.67
CA THR A 160 -13.10 -18.51 -28.65
C THR A 160 -11.91 -18.47 -27.67
N LEU A 161 -12.09 -19.02 -26.46
CA LEU A 161 -11.01 -19.08 -25.47
C LEU A 161 -9.82 -19.91 -25.96
N ARG A 162 -10.05 -21.10 -26.53
CA ARG A 162 -8.97 -21.92 -27.09
C ARG A 162 -8.25 -21.24 -28.25
N GLU A 163 -9.00 -20.58 -29.15
CA GLU A 163 -8.41 -19.82 -30.24
C GLU A 163 -7.47 -18.71 -29.72
N HIS A 164 -7.87 -18.01 -28.65
CA HIS A 164 -7.03 -17.00 -28.02
C HIS A 164 -5.79 -17.57 -27.34
N LEU A 165 -5.92 -18.69 -26.62
CA LEU A 165 -4.77 -19.37 -26.02
C LEU A 165 -3.78 -19.85 -27.09
N GLY A 166 -4.27 -20.36 -28.23
CA GLY A 166 -3.44 -20.79 -29.35
C GLY A 166 -2.63 -19.68 -30.02
N LYS A 167 -2.97 -18.41 -29.79
CA LYS A 167 -2.20 -17.24 -30.27
C LYS A 167 -1.04 -16.87 -29.35
N MET A 168 -0.97 -17.46 -28.16
CA MET A 168 0.06 -17.15 -27.16
C MET A 168 1.32 -18.02 -27.36
N GLN A 169 2.47 -17.53 -26.92
CA GLN A 169 3.69 -18.32 -26.89
C GLN A 169 3.58 -19.43 -25.83
N ALA A 170 4.12 -20.62 -26.13
CA ALA A 170 4.10 -21.76 -25.21
C ALA A 170 4.74 -21.46 -23.85
N THR A 171 5.79 -20.63 -23.83
CA THR A 171 6.42 -20.14 -22.58
C THR A 171 5.46 -19.27 -21.76
N THR A 172 4.66 -18.41 -22.42
CA THR A 172 3.66 -17.59 -21.73
C THR A 172 2.53 -18.44 -21.15
N LEU A 173 2.05 -19.46 -21.90
CA LEU A 173 1.05 -20.40 -21.41
C LEU A 173 1.57 -21.16 -20.18
N ARG A 174 2.82 -21.63 -20.23
CA ARG A 174 3.47 -22.31 -19.10
C ARG A 174 3.56 -21.40 -17.87
N THR A 175 3.97 -20.15 -18.07
CA THR A 175 4.02 -19.16 -16.99
C THR A 175 2.66 -18.90 -16.37
N LEU A 176 1.60 -18.71 -17.16
CA LEU A 176 0.24 -18.50 -16.65
C LEU A 176 -0.26 -19.68 -15.81
N LEU A 177 0.07 -20.90 -16.23
CA LEU A 177 -0.30 -22.10 -15.49
C LEU A 177 0.47 -22.20 -14.17
N ALA A 178 1.80 -22.05 -14.23
CA ALA A 178 2.72 -22.24 -13.10
C ALA A 178 2.64 -21.11 -12.06
N SER A 179 2.33 -19.88 -12.47
CA SER A 179 2.12 -18.77 -11.54
C SER A 179 0.81 -18.92 -10.74
N GLY A 180 -0.11 -19.77 -11.21
CA GLY A 180 -1.35 -20.08 -10.51
C GLY A 180 -2.26 -18.87 -10.32
N GLU A 181 -3.18 -18.99 -9.36
CA GLU A 181 -4.06 -17.90 -8.98
C GLU A 181 -3.31 -16.87 -8.13
N TRP A 182 -3.56 -15.59 -8.42
CA TRP A 182 -3.07 -14.52 -7.57
C TRP A 182 -3.95 -14.43 -6.32
N ASP A 183 -3.37 -14.69 -5.15
CA ASP A 183 -4.04 -14.56 -3.86
C ASP A 183 -4.32 -13.08 -3.51
N THR A 184 -5.45 -12.61 -4.02
CA THR A 184 -5.96 -11.26 -3.74
C THR A 184 -6.83 -11.23 -2.48
N ALA A 185 -7.26 -12.39 -1.97
CA ALA A 185 -8.12 -12.49 -0.79
C ALA A 185 -7.36 -12.09 0.47
N ASN A 186 -6.12 -12.55 0.63
CA ASN A 186 -5.26 -12.22 1.77
C ASN A 186 -4.77 -10.77 1.78
N VAL A 187 -4.95 -10.05 0.67
CA VAL A 187 -4.67 -8.61 0.53
C VAL A 187 -5.87 -7.76 0.97
N GLY A 188 -7.03 -8.36 1.24
CA GLY A 188 -8.24 -7.69 1.77
C GLY A 188 -8.10 -7.21 3.23
N GLY A 189 -9.23 -6.86 3.85
CA GLY A 189 -9.33 -6.46 5.27
C GLY A 189 -9.50 -4.96 5.50
N GLU A 190 -9.39 -4.55 6.77
CA GLU A 190 -9.65 -3.19 7.24
C GLU A 190 -8.88 -2.11 6.45
N GLU A 191 -9.57 -1.02 6.12
CA GLU A 191 -8.96 0.17 5.53
C GLU A 191 -8.60 1.16 6.64
N VAL A 192 -7.58 1.98 6.42
CA VAL A 192 -7.15 2.93 7.46
C VAL A 192 -8.22 4.01 7.64
N ASP A 193 -8.92 3.97 8.78
CA ASP A 193 -9.76 5.07 9.24
C ASP A 193 -8.88 6.12 9.92
N ILE A 194 -8.66 7.24 9.25
CA ILE A 194 -7.89 8.35 9.83
C ILE A 194 -8.65 9.08 10.94
N ASP A 195 -9.98 8.93 11.02
CA ASP A 195 -10.79 9.62 12.02
C ASP A 195 -10.45 9.16 13.44
N ILE A 196 -9.94 7.93 13.62
CA ILE A 196 -9.56 7.40 14.94
C ILE A 196 -8.59 8.31 15.71
N PHE A 197 -7.78 9.10 14.99
CA PHE A 197 -6.81 10.02 15.58
C PHE A 197 -7.40 11.38 15.97
N TYR A 198 -8.56 11.72 15.42
CA TYR A 198 -9.16 13.05 15.52
C TYR A 198 -10.55 13.04 16.15
N ARG A 199 -11.06 11.86 16.55
CA ARG A 199 -12.29 11.75 17.34
C ARG A 199 -12.12 12.55 18.64
N PRO A 200 -13.08 13.43 18.99
CA PRO A 200 -13.09 14.06 20.30
C PRO A 200 -13.20 12.98 21.37
N ASP A 201 -12.50 13.18 22.49
CA ASP A 201 -12.61 12.32 23.66
C ASP A 201 -14.09 12.23 24.05
N PRO A 202 -14.70 11.03 24.13
CA PRO A 202 -16.09 10.89 24.57
C PRO A 202 -16.30 11.40 26.01
N SER A 203 -15.21 11.61 26.77
CA SER A 203 -15.22 12.29 28.06
C SER A 203 -14.56 13.66 27.97
N GLY A 204 -15.36 14.72 27.83
CA GLY A 204 -14.87 16.08 28.07
C GLY A 204 -14.37 16.25 29.51
N GLY A 205 -13.06 16.45 29.70
CA GLY A 205 -12.41 16.63 31.01
C GLY A 205 -12.19 15.28 31.71
N VAL A 206 -10.98 14.93 32.15
CA VAL A 206 -10.32 15.51 33.31
C VAL A 206 -8.80 15.37 33.15
N ALA A 207 -8.10 16.48 32.93
CA ALA A 207 -6.69 16.57 33.26
C ALA A 207 -6.56 16.69 34.79
N LYS A 208 -6.53 15.55 35.49
CA LYS A 208 -6.09 15.52 36.89
C LYS A 208 -4.57 15.39 36.91
N VAL A 209 -3.95 16.55 36.79
CA VAL A 209 -2.79 17.00 37.58
C VAL A 209 -2.14 15.87 38.41
N LEU A 210 -1.05 15.29 37.90
CA LEU A 210 -0.07 14.60 38.72
C LEU A 210 0.95 15.64 39.22
N THR A 211 0.53 16.50 40.16
CA THR A 211 1.46 17.27 40.98
C THR A 211 1.19 17.02 42.45
N GLY A 212 2.05 16.21 43.08
CA GLY A 212 2.52 16.36 44.46
C GLY A 212 1.65 15.83 45.61
N ALA A 213 2.18 14.83 46.33
CA ALA A 213 2.27 14.76 47.80
C ALA A 213 3.04 13.48 48.19
N GLU A 214 4.35 13.58 48.48
CA GLU A 214 4.96 13.59 49.82
C GLU A 214 5.40 12.18 50.31
N ARG A 215 6.71 12.04 50.59
CA ARG A 215 7.30 10.87 51.24
C ARG A 215 7.12 11.02 52.76
N PRO A 216 6.72 9.96 53.50
CA PRO A 216 6.80 9.98 54.94
C PRO A 216 8.25 9.76 55.39
N ARG A 217 8.62 10.43 56.49
CA ARG A 217 9.86 10.21 57.25
C ARG A 217 9.81 8.90 58.01
#